data_AF-R6YS62-F1
#
_entry.id   AF-R6YS62-F1
#
_cell.length_a   1.000
_cell.length_b   1.000
_cell.length_c   1.000
_cell.angle_alpha   90.00
_cell.angle_beta   90.00
_cell.angle_gamma   90.00
#
_symmetry.space_group_name_H-M   'P 1'
#
loop_
_entity.id
_entity.type
_entity.pdbx_description
1 polymer ?
#
loop_
_entity_poly.entity_id
_entity_poly.type
_entity_poly.pdbx_seq_one_letter_code
_entity_poly.pdbx_strand_id
1 'polypeptide(L)'
;MNKNILVPVISFCIFLLSTVTSYILKNYTLTTKALLITAAIIIAISIIIAIVLRKLVIGKILPMMLNSIALGFAIRAWHIYKEYDLSLIEILLPLIIIMAYLLIIIAISNIPVVKNNDTLFGILITIIFVSTIVAYIIIVNNVKTNWFSTLGYYLIVQIGIIIGYFVVREGDENIIDVMLYSSYTVIIVVIIIAIIIGGADSLDLDVPVNGEGKKKKKNVQK
;
A
#
# COMPACT_ATOMS: atom_id res chain seq x y z
N MET A 1 17.00 0.45 19.89
CA MET A 1 16.21 1.58 19.36
C MET A 1 14.75 1.40 19.74
N ASN A 2 14.01 2.48 20.02
CA ASN A 2 12.62 2.39 20.44
C ASN A 2 11.72 1.95 19.25
N LYS A 3 11.03 0.81 19.39
CA LYS A 3 10.10 0.27 18.37
C LYS A 3 9.02 1.27 17.95
N ASN A 4 8.60 2.13 18.88
CA ASN A 4 7.60 3.16 18.63
C ASN A 4 8.11 4.30 17.73
N ILE A 5 9.42 4.40 17.52
CA ILE A 5 10.03 5.38 16.60
C ILE A 5 10.43 4.70 15.30
N LEU A 6 11.04 3.51 15.39
CA LEU A 6 11.59 2.83 14.22
C LEU A 6 10.51 2.35 13.25
N VAL A 7 9.37 1.84 13.75
CA VAL A 7 8.26 1.37 12.91
C VAL A 7 7.66 2.53 12.08
N PRO A 8 7.33 3.70 12.65
CA PRO A 8 6.92 4.87 11.86
C PRO A 8 7.95 5.31 10.82
N VAL A 9 9.23 5.34 11.18
CA VAL A 9 10.29 5.80 10.26
C VAL A 9 10.41 4.84 9.07
N ILE A 10 10.46 3.54 9.31
CA ILE A 10 10.55 2.55 8.22
C ILE A 10 9.29 2.60 7.36
N SER A 11 8.11 2.65 7.98
CA SER A 11 6.83 2.78 7.26
C SER A 11 6.78 4.03 6.39
N PHE A 12 7.22 5.17 6.92
CA PHE A 12 7.32 6.41 6.17
C PHE A 12 8.23 6.27 4.96
N CYS A 13 9.42 5.67 5.12
CA CYS A 13 10.32 5.41 4.01
C CYS A 13 9.69 4.50 2.94
N ILE A 14 8.98 3.44 3.36
CA ILE A 14 8.28 2.52 2.44
C ILE A 14 7.21 3.26 1.63
N PHE A 15 6.34 4.03 2.26
CA PHE A 15 5.28 4.73 1.53
C PHE A 15 5.81 5.92 0.72
N LEU A 16 6.81 6.64 1.23
CA LEU A 16 7.44 7.76 0.52
C LEU A 16 8.12 7.26 -0.76
N LEU A 17 8.94 6.20 -0.66
CA LEU A 17 9.64 5.65 -1.83
C LEU A 17 8.67 5.09 -2.86
N SER A 18 7.56 4.49 -2.43
CA SER A 18 6.46 4.06 -3.32
C SER A 18 5.81 5.24 -4.03
N THR A 19 5.45 6.30 -3.29
CA THR A 19 4.86 7.54 -3.84
C THR A 19 5.79 8.19 -4.85
N VAL A 20 7.08 8.34 -4.51
CA VAL A 20 8.09 8.93 -5.39
C VAL A 20 8.28 8.08 -6.65
N THR A 21 8.34 6.76 -6.51
CA THR A 21 8.45 5.83 -7.65
C THR A 21 7.26 6.00 -8.60
N SER A 22 6.03 5.97 -8.08
CA SER A 22 4.83 6.16 -8.90
C SER A 22 4.82 7.51 -9.62
N TYR A 23 5.22 8.59 -8.92
CA TYR A 23 5.31 9.92 -9.49
C TYR A 23 6.37 10.03 -10.59
N ILE A 24 7.56 9.46 -10.41
CA ILE A 24 8.60 9.43 -11.44
C ILE A 24 8.11 8.67 -12.68
N LEU A 25 7.45 7.52 -12.48
CA LEU A 25 6.88 6.70 -13.55
C LEU A 25 5.73 7.39 -14.30
N LYS A 26 5.17 8.49 -13.77
CA LYS A 26 4.20 9.33 -14.49
C LYS A 26 4.77 9.89 -15.80
N ASN A 27 6.08 10.15 -15.83
CA ASN A 27 6.76 10.77 -16.97
C ASN A 27 7.15 9.78 -18.08
N TYR A 28 6.88 8.48 -17.92
CA TYR A 28 7.23 7.44 -18.87
C TYR A 28 5.99 6.86 -19.54
N THR A 29 6.10 6.54 -20.83
CA THR A 29 5.05 5.87 -21.61
C THR A 29 5.14 4.36 -21.42
N LEU A 30 4.59 3.86 -20.31
CA LEU A 30 4.56 2.44 -19.97
C LEU A 30 3.11 1.93 -19.94
N THR A 31 2.90 0.69 -20.37
CA THR A 31 1.58 0.04 -20.30
C THR A 31 1.32 -0.49 -18.89
N THR A 32 0.04 -0.64 -18.52
CA THR A 32 -0.38 -1.25 -17.25
C THR A 32 0.20 -2.65 -17.06
N LYS A 33 0.20 -3.46 -18.13
CA LYS A 33 0.77 -4.82 -18.16
C LYS A 33 2.27 -4.81 -17.88
N ALA A 34 3.03 -3.93 -18.55
CA ALA A 34 4.47 -3.81 -18.34
C ALA A 34 4.79 -3.44 -16.88
N LEU A 35 4.08 -2.46 -16.32
CA LEU A 35 4.27 -2.02 -14.93
C LEU A 35 4.01 -3.14 -13.91
N LEU A 36 2.94 -3.92 -14.09
CA LEU A 36 2.62 -5.03 -13.20
C LEU A 36 3.62 -6.19 -13.30
N ILE A 37 4.07 -6.54 -14.51
CA ILE A 37 5.12 -7.54 -14.71
C ILE A 37 6.41 -7.08 -14.04
N THR A 38 6.81 -5.82 -14.22
CA THR A 38 7.98 -5.26 -13.55
C THR A 38 7.84 -5.30 -12.03
N ALA A 39 6.68 -4.95 -11.47
CA ALA A 39 6.44 -5.05 -10.03
C ALA A 39 6.62 -6.49 -9.52
N ALA A 40 6.06 -7.47 -10.23
CA ALA A 40 6.20 -8.90 -9.87
C ALA A 40 7.65 -9.38 -9.95
N ILE A 41 8.41 -8.97 -10.97
CA ILE A 41 9.84 -9.29 -11.10
C ILE A 41 10.64 -8.68 -9.94
N ILE A 42 10.39 -7.41 -9.59
CA ILE A 42 11.07 -6.73 -8.48
C ILE A 42 10.82 -7.48 -7.16
N ILE A 43 9.58 -7.92 -6.92
CA ILE A 43 9.23 -8.72 -5.73
C ILE A 43 9.96 -10.07 -5.74
N ALA A 44 10.00 -10.78 -6.88
CA ALA A 44 10.71 -12.04 -6.97
C ALA A 44 12.19 -11.88 -6.65
N ILE A 45 12.82 -10.83 -7.19
CA ILE A 45 14.21 -10.47 -6.88
C ILE A 45 14.39 -10.12 -5.39
N SER A 46 13.45 -9.36 -4.82
CA SER A 46 13.42 -9.01 -3.39
C SER A 46 13.46 -10.25 -2.50
N ILE A 47 12.66 -11.27 -2.81
CA ILE A 47 12.63 -12.55 -2.10
C ILE A 47 13.97 -13.28 -2.20
N ILE A 48 14.54 -13.37 -3.40
CA ILE A 48 15.83 -14.04 -3.63
C ILE A 48 16.93 -13.35 -2.81
N ILE A 49 16.99 -12.02 -2.85
CA ILE A 49 17.96 -11.23 -2.08
C ILE A 49 17.79 -11.46 -0.58
N ALA A 50 16.54 -11.46 -0.08
CA ALA A 50 16.25 -11.70 1.33
C ALA A 50 16.75 -13.08 1.80
N ILE A 51 16.61 -14.10 0.96
CA ILE A 51 17.07 -15.46 1.27
C ILE A 51 18.60 -15.56 1.22
N VAL A 52 19.22 -15.06 0.15
CA VAL A 52 20.67 -15.17 -0.10
C VAL A 52 21.46 -14.35 0.93
N LEU A 53 21.00 -13.14 1.24
CA LEU A 53 21.69 -12.21 2.14
C LEU A 53 21.11 -12.21 3.56
N ARG A 54 20.32 -13.22 3.96
CA ARG A 54 19.58 -13.28 5.24
C ARG A 54 20.40 -12.98 6.50
N LYS A 55 21.71 -13.26 6.49
CA LYS A 55 22.62 -13.02 7.62
C LYS A 55 23.08 -11.57 7.74
N LEU A 56 22.94 -10.77 6.68
CA LEU A 56 23.38 -9.39 6.62
C LEU A 56 22.19 -8.45 6.77
N VAL A 57 22.38 -7.33 7.48
CA VAL A 57 21.33 -6.30 7.62
C VAL A 57 20.90 -5.74 6.27
N ILE A 58 21.84 -5.59 5.33
CA ILE A 58 21.53 -5.14 3.96
C ILE A 58 20.58 -6.10 3.23
N GLY A 59 20.66 -7.40 3.55
CA GLY A 59 19.74 -8.43 3.06
C GLY A 59 18.32 -8.32 3.59
N LYS A 60 18.07 -7.39 4.52
CA LYS A 60 16.72 -7.07 5.03
C LYS A 60 16.26 -5.71 4.52
N ILE A 61 17.16 -4.73 4.52
CA ILE A 61 16.85 -3.36 4.08
C ILE A 61 16.58 -3.29 2.57
N LEU A 62 17.43 -3.92 1.76
CA LEU A 62 17.31 -3.84 0.30
C LEU A 62 16.00 -4.46 -0.22
N PRO A 63 15.58 -5.65 0.24
CA PRO A 63 14.26 -6.19 -0.11
C PRO A 63 13.08 -5.28 0.28
N MET A 64 13.11 -4.64 1.46
CA MET A 64 12.06 -3.67 1.83
C MET A 64 11.97 -2.50 0.85
N MET A 65 13.12 -1.98 0.41
CA MET A 65 13.17 -0.91 -0.59
C MET A 65 12.62 -1.39 -1.94
N LEU A 66 12.99 -2.61 -2.37
CA LEU A 66 12.47 -3.20 -3.60
C LEU A 66 10.95 -3.41 -3.54
N ASN A 67 10.42 -3.89 -2.41
CA ASN A 67 8.97 -4.05 -2.21
C ASN A 67 8.26 -2.69 -2.28
N SER A 68 8.83 -1.64 -1.70
CA SER A 68 8.31 -0.28 -1.82
C SER A 68 8.31 0.23 -3.26
N ILE A 69 9.39 0.00 -4.02
CA ILE A 69 9.45 0.35 -5.45
C ILE A 69 8.39 -0.43 -6.23
N ALA A 70 8.24 -1.74 -5.99
CA ALA A 70 7.22 -2.56 -6.63
C ALA A 70 5.80 -2.05 -6.36
N LEU A 71 5.51 -1.58 -5.13
CA LEU A 71 4.25 -0.91 -4.80
C LEU A 71 4.03 0.34 -5.65
N GLY A 72 5.06 1.16 -5.86
CA GLY A 72 5.01 2.33 -6.73
C GLY A 72 4.67 2.00 -8.18
N PHE A 73 5.25 0.91 -8.73
CA PHE A 73 4.90 0.40 -10.06
C PHE A 73 3.43 -0.04 -10.13
N ALA A 74 2.94 -0.76 -9.13
CA ALA A 74 1.57 -1.24 -9.06
C ALA A 74 0.56 -0.07 -8.98
N ILE A 75 0.85 0.93 -8.16
CA ILE A 75 0.04 2.15 -8.04
C ILE A 75 0.02 2.92 -9.35
N ARG A 76 1.16 3.04 -10.04
CA ARG A 76 1.17 3.69 -11.35
C ARG A 76 0.30 2.93 -12.37
N ALA A 77 0.36 1.60 -12.38
CA ALA A 77 -0.49 0.78 -13.24
C ALA A 77 -1.97 1.04 -12.96
N TRP A 78 -2.35 1.15 -11.68
CA TRP A 78 -3.70 1.51 -11.27
C TRP A 78 -4.12 2.90 -11.76
N HIS A 79 -3.25 3.91 -11.61
CA HIS A 79 -3.54 5.27 -12.07
C HIS A 79 -3.75 5.35 -13.58
N ILE A 80 -2.97 4.59 -14.36
CA ILE A 80 -3.17 4.50 -15.82
C ILE A 80 -4.51 3.81 -16.14
N TYR A 81 -4.82 2.69 -15.49
CA TYR A 81 -6.07 1.96 -15.69
C TYR A 81 -7.31 2.80 -15.38
N LYS A 82 -7.24 3.65 -14.34
CA LYS A 82 -8.32 4.56 -13.95
C LYS A 82 -8.28 5.93 -14.66
N GLU A 83 -7.33 6.14 -15.56
CA GLU A 83 -7.13 7.42 -16.25
C GLU A 83 -6.95 8.62 -15.29
N TYR A 84 -6.32 8.38 -14.14
CA TYR A 84 -6.08 9.42 -13.15
C TYR A 84 -4.84 10.24 -13.49
N ASP A 85 -5.05 11.54 -13.74
CA ASP A 85 -3.98 12.53 -13.84
C ASP A 85 -3.77 13.25 -12.51
N LEU A 86 -3.19 12.53 -11.53
CA LEU A 86 -2.97 13.08 -10.19
C LEU A 86 -1.80 14.07 -10.16
N SER A 87 -2.00 15.19 -9.49
CA SER A 87 -0.94 16.13 -9.10
C SER A 87 -0.03 15.52 -8.03
N LEU A 88 1.15 16.13 -7.80
CA LEU A 88 2.07 15.69 -6.75
C LEU A 88 1.40 15.70 -5.36
N ILE A 89 0.59 16.72 -5.07
CA ILE A 89 -0.12 16.87 -3.80
C ILE A 89 -1.10 15.70 -3.61
N GLU A 90 -1.84 15.33 -4.65
CA GLU A 90 -2.82 14.24 -4.59
C GLU A 90 -2.17 12.86 -4.38
N ILE A 91 -0.93 12.66 -4.84
CA ILE A 91 -0.19 11.41 -4.60
C ILE A 91 0.47 11.40 -3.20
N LEU A 92 0.77 12.57 -2.64
CA LEU A 92 1.31 12.73 -1.28
C LEU A 92 0.23 12.67 -0.19
N LEU A 93 -1.01 13.04 -0.48
CA LEU A 93 -2.08 13.07 0.52
C LEU A 93 -2.36 11.69 1.16
N PRO A 94 -2.44 10.57 0.39
CA PRO A 94 -2.53 9.22 0.97
C PRO A 94 -1.38 8.88 1.92
N LEU A 95 -0.16 9.35 1.63
CA LEU A 95 1.01 9.15 2.50
C LEU A 95 0.82 9.86 3.85
N ILE A 96 0.35 11.11 3.85
CA ILE A 96 0.12 11.86 5.09
C ILE A 96 -0.94 11.16 5.95
N ILE A 97 -2.05 10.75 5.33
CA ILE A 97 -3.17 10.10 6.01
C ILE A 97 -2.73 8.75 6.59
N ILE A 98 -2.02 7.92 5.81
CA ILE A 98 -1.61 6.60 6.28
C ILE A 98 -0.59 6.68 7.43
N MET A 99 0.28 7.70 7.41
CA MET A 99 1.22 7.93 8.50
C MET A 99 0.53 8.46 9.75
N ALA A 100 -0.41 9.38 9.62
CA ALA A 100 -1.23 9.84 10.74
C ALA A 100 -1.97 8.65 11.38
N TYR A 101 -2.53 7.75 10.56
CA TYR A 101 -3.19 6.54 11.02
C TYR A 101 -2.26 5.64 11.85
N LEU A 102 -1.02 5.38 11.39
CA LEU A 102 -0.03 4.62 12.15
C LEU A 102 0.35 5.30 13.47
N LEU A 103 0.57 6.62 13.45
CA LEU A 103 0.95 7.38 14.62
C LEU A 103 -0.14 7.38 15.70
N ILE A 104 -1.42 7.45 15.30
CA ILE A 104 -2.56 7.33 16.22
C ILE A 104 -2.54 5.95 16.90
N ILE A 105 -2.32 4.87 16.14
CA ILE A 105 -2.23 3.52 16.70
C ILE A 105 -1.10 3.41 17.73
N ILE A 106 0.07 3.98 17.42
CA ILE A 106 1.21 3.99 18.35
C ILE A 106 0.95 4.92 19.56
N ALA A 107 0.24 6.02 19.39
CA ALA A 107 -0.16 6.87 20.52
C ALA A 107 -1.08 6.10 21.47
N ILE A 108 -2.09 5.41 20.93
CA ILE A 108 -3.00 4.54 21.70
C ILE A 108 -2.22 3.43 22.40
N SER A 109 -1.26 2.81 21.71
CA SER A 109 -0.46 1.71 22.26
C SER A 109 0.37 2.12 23.50
N ASN A 110 0.69 3.42 23.62
CA ASN A 110 1.47 3.98 24.72
C ASN A 110 0.64 4.43 25.92
N ILE A 111 -0.70 4.41 25.83
CA ILE A 111 -1.59 4.69 26.97
C ILE A 111 -1.32 3.62 28.05
N PRO A 112 -1.08 3.97 29.33
CA PRO A 112 -0.66 3.01 30.35
C PRO A 112 -1.54 1.76 30.47
N VAL A 113 -2.87 1.94 30.40
CA VAL A 113 -3.85 0.83 30.46
C VAL A 113 -3.73 -0.10 29.25
N VAL A 114 -3.47 0.47 28.07
CA VAL A 114 -3.31 -0.31 26.82
C VAL A 114 -1.93 -0.94 26.79
N LYS A 115 -0.87 -0.20 27.14
CA LYS A 115 0.53 -0.63 27.12
C LYS A 115 0.78 -1.93 27.90
N ASN A 116 0.03 -2.15 28.98
CA ASN A 116 0.18 -3.31 29.86
C ASN A 116 -0.85 -4.42 29.56
N ASN A 117 -1.67 -4.28 28.53
CA ASN A 117 -2.75 -5.23 28.21
C ASN A 117 -2.85 -5.44 26.69
N ASP A 118 -2.16 -6.47 26.19
CA ASP A 118 -2.09 -6.75 24.75
C ASP A 118 -3.42 -7.23 24.18
N THR A 119 -4.24 -7.92 24.97
CA THR A 119 -5.63 -8.27 24.60
C THR A 119 -6.45 -7.02 24.33
N LEU A 120 -6.38 -6.01 25.21
CA LEU A 120 -7.05 -4.73 25.03
C LEU A 120 -6.54 -4.01 23.77
N PHE A 121 -5.22 -4.03 23.54
CA PHE A 121 -4.64 -3.44 22.34
C PHE A 121 -5.14 -4.13 21.05
N GLY A 122 -5.20 -5.46 21.03
CA GLY A 122 -5.73 -6.24 19.91
C GLY A 122 -7.20 -5.95 19.62
N ILE A 123 -8.04 -5.84 20.66
CA ILE A 123 -9.45 -5.46 20.51
C ILE A 123 -9.56 -4.04 19.91
N LEU A 124 -8.81 -3.07 20.45
CA LEU A 124 -8.84 -1.69 19.98
C LEU A 124 -8.39 -1.58 18.51
N ILE A 125 -7.30 -2.24 18.13
CA ILE A 125 -6.86 -2.27 16.72
C ILE A 125 -7.93 -2.88 15.83
N THR A 126 -8.57 -3.97 16.25
CA THR A 126 -9.62 -4.63 15.47
C THR A 126 -10.78 -3.68 15.21
N ILE A 127 -11.22 -2.93 16.24
CA ILE A 127 -12.28 -1.92 16.11
C ILE A 127 -11.86 -0.80 15.15
N ILE A 128 -10.65 -0.26 15.30
CA ILE A 128 -10.11 0.79 14.43
C ILE A 128 -10.03 0.28 12.98
N PHE A 129 -9.64 -0.97 12.78
CA PHE A 129 -9.50 -1.56 11.46
C PHE A 129 -10.86 -1.74 10.77
N VAL A 130 -11.84 -2.35 11.46
CA VAL A 130 -13.20 -2.54 10.94
C VAL A 130 -13.86 -1.20 10.63
N SER A 131 -13.74 -0.22 11.55
CA SER A 131 -14.28 1.12 11.31
C SER A 131 -13.62 1.84 10.14
N THR A 132 -12.32 1.63 9.92
CA THR A 132 -11.60 2.19 8.76
C THR A 132 -12.08 1.59 7.45
N ILE A 133 -12.32 0.27 7.40
CA ILE A 133 -12.91 -0.37 6.20
C ILE A 133 -14.30 0.21 5.90
N VAL A 134 -15.16 0.29 6.92
CA VAL A 134 -16.51 0.83 6.77
C VAL A 134 -16.48 2.28 6.29
N ALA A 135 -15.65 3.12 6.92
CA ALA A 135 -15.47 4.51 6.52
C ALA A 135 -14.93 4.62 5.09
N TYR A 136 -13.96 3.79 4.71
CA TYR A 136 -13.43 3.75 3.35
C TYR A 136 -14.52 3.42 2.32
N ILE A 137 -15.35 2.40 2.57
CA ILE A 137 -16.46 2.02 1.67
C ILE A 137 -17.47 3.15 1.54
N ILE A 138 -17.88 3.77 2.67
CA ILE A 138 -18.81 4.90 2.67
C ILE A 138 -18.25 6.06 1.86
N ILE A 139 -16.97 6.40 2.05
CA ILE A 139 -16.33 7.53 1.36
C ILE A 139 -16.20 7.23 -0.13
N VAL A 140 -15.75 6.04 -0.54
CA VAL A 140 -15.65 5.66 -1.96
C VAL A 140 -17.01 5.77 -2.67
N ASN A 141 -18.09 5.39 -2.00
CA ASN A 141 -19.44 5.44 -2.58
C ASN A 141 -20.00 6.87 -2.68
N ASN A 142 -19.59 7.78 -1.80
CA ASN A 142 -20.12 9.15 -1.73
C ASN A 142 -19.21 10.22 -2.33
N VAL A 143 -17.89 9.97 -2.39
CA VAL A 143 -16.87 10.93 -2.77
C VAL A 143 -16.09 10.40 -3.95
N LYS A 144 -16.32 10.98 -5.13
CA LYS A 144 -15.60 10.69 -6.38
C LYS A 144 -14.20 11.34 -6.38
N THR A 145 -13.36 11.01 -5.40
CA THR A 145 -11.98 11.52 -5.34
C THR A 145 -11.00 10.51 -5.92
N ASN A 146 -10.29 10.92 -6.97
CA ASN A 146 -9.36 10.06 -7.72
C ASN A 146 -8.18 9.56 -6.86
N TRP A 147 -7.74 10.35 -5.89
CA TRP A 147 -6.62 10.00 -5.01
C TRP A 147 -6.99 8.96 -3.94
N PHE A 148 -8.26 8.86 -3.56
CA PHE A 148 -8.72 8.04 -2.43
C PHE A 148 -8.58 6.54 -2.67
N SER A 149 -8.61 6.08 -3.93
CA SER A 149 -8.32 4.67 -4.22
C SER A 149 -6.88 4.27 -3.90
N THR A 150 -5.93 5.22 -3.97
CA THR A 150 -4.52 4.98 -3.62
C THR A 150 -4.38 4.73 -2.12
N LEU A 151 -5.21 5.40 -1.30
CA LEU A 151 -5.27 5.18 0.14
C LEU A 151 -5.68 3.72 0.46
N GLY A 152 -6.58 3.11 -0.32
CA GLY A 152 -6.97 1.72 -0.16
C GLY A 152 -5.80 0.74 -0.27
N TYR A 153 -4.90 0.94 -1.25
CA TYR A 153 -3.71 0.10 -1.39
C TYR A 153 -2.68 0.33 -0.30
N TYR A 154 -2.51 1.57 0.15
CA TYR A 154 -1.66 1.87 1.31
C TYR A 154 -2.21 1.26 2.60
N LEU A 155 -3.53 1.25 2.79
CA LEU A 155 -4.18 0.58 3.92
C LEU A 155 -3.85 -0.92 3.95
N ILE A 156 -3.83 -1.61 2.81
CA ILE A 156 -3.47 -3.03 2.76
C ILE A 156 -2.05 -3.28 3.30
N VAL A 157 -1.07 -2.47 2.86
CA VAL A 157 0.31 -2.58 3.35
C VAL A 157 0.41 -2.17 4.82
N GLN A 158 -0.34 -1.15 5.21
CA GLN A 158 -0.40 -0.64 6.57
C GLN A 158 -0.92 -1.69 7.56
N ILE A 159 -1.85 -2.57 7.15
CA ILE A 159 -2.29 -3.71 7.96
C ILE A 159 -1.10 -4.61 8.29
N GLY A 160 -0.29 -4.96 7.29
CA GLY A 160 0.91 -5.78 7.49
C GLY A 160 1.87 -5.16 8.49
N ILE A 161 2.05 -3.84 8.42
CA ILE A 161 2.87 -3.07 9.33
C ILE A 161 2.29 -3.06 10.75
N ILE A 162 0.97 -2.91 10.91
CA ILE A 162 0.31 -2.90 12.23
C ILE A 162 0.36 -4.28 12.89
N ILE A 163 0.14 -5.35 12.11
CA ILE A 163 0.31 -6.73 12.59
C ILE A 163 1.77 -6.95 13.01
N GLY A 164 2.72 -6.48 12.20
CA GLY A 164 4.14 -6.55 12.57
C GLY A 164 4.44 -5.79 13.86
N TYR A 165 3.90 -4.59 14.02
CA TYR A 165 4.03 -3.82 15.26
C TYR A 165 3.47 -4.56 16.47
N PHE A 166 2.34 -5.26 16.31
CA PHE A 166 1.74 -6.10 17.34
C PHE A 166 2.66 -7.27 17.74
N VAL A 167 3.25 -7.99 16.78
CA VAL A 167 4.20 -9.08 17.04
C VAL A 167 5.42 -8.61 17.82
N VAL A 168 6.05 -7.50 17.39
CA VAL A 168 7.19 -6.89 18.10
C VAL A 168 6.78 -6.36 19.48
N ARG A 169 5.50 -6.07 19.68
CA ARG A 169 4.99 -5.59 20.96
C ARG A 169 4.92 -6.72 21.98
N GLU A 170 4.35 -7.86 21.62
CA GLU A 170 4.18 -9.04 22.47
C GLU A 170 5.48 -9.82 22.70
N GLY A 171 6.40 -9.83 21.71
CA GLY A 171 7.62 -10.61 21.76
C GLY A 171 8.92 -9.80 21.68
N ASP A 172 10.04 -10.51 21.73
CA ASP A 172 11.40 -9.97 21.55
C ASP A 172 11.87 -10.06 20.07
N GLU A 173 10.93 -10.11 19.14
CA GLU A 173 11.26 -10.21 17.72
C GLU A 173 12.04 -8.98 17.21
N ASN A 174 12.95 -9.23 16.27
CA ASN A 174 13.72 -8.17 15.67
C ASN A 174 12.83 -7.31 14.76
N ILE A 175 12.71 -6.02 15.11
CA ILE A 175 11.90 -5.03 14.36
C ILE A 175 12.21 -5.06 12.87
N ILE A 176 13.48 -5.21 12.47
CA ILE A 176 13.87 -5.17 11.05
C ILE A 176 13.35 -6.41 10.31
N ASP A 177 13.35 -7.58 10.95
CA ASP A 177 12.81 -8.82 10.37
C ASP A 177 11.29 -8.71 10.21
N VAL A 178 10.61 -8.21 11.24
CA VAL A 178 9.17 -8.04 11.20
C VAL A 178 8.75 -7.02 10.14
N MET A 179 9.45 -5.88 10.06
CA MET A 179 9.19 -4.88 9.02
C MET A 179 9.48 -5.40 7.60
N LEU A 180 10.48 -6.27 7.45
CA LEU A 180 10.72 -6.98 6.19
C LEU A 180 9.51 -7.84 5.81
N TYR A 181 9.02 -8.67 6.73
CA TYR A 181 7.83 -9.50 6.48
C TYR A 181 6.59 -8.66 6.18
N SER A 182 6.36 -7.59 6.94
CA SER A 182 5.28 -6.64 6.69
C SER A 182 5.37 -6.02 5.30
N SER A 183 6.56 -5.71 4.79
CA SER A 183 6.74 -5.12 3.45
C SER A 183 6.30 -6.05 2.31
N TYR A 184 6.28 -7.37 2.51
CA TYR A 184 5.80 -8.32 1.50
C TYR A 184 4.28 -8.34 1.32
N THR A 185 3.51 -7.64 2.17
CA THR A 185 2.07 -7.40 1.91
C THR A 185 1.81 -6.69 0.59
N VAL A 186 2.82 -6.03 0.00
CA VAL A 186 2.78 -5.51 -1.37
C VAL A 186 2.39 -6.59 -2.39
N ILE A 187 2.71 -7.87 -2.16
CA ILE A 187 2.28 -8.98 -3.02
C ILE A 187 0.75 -8.99 -3.16
N ILE A 188 0.03 -8.81 -2.06
CA ILE A 188 -1.44 -8.78 -2.04
C ILE A 188 -1.96 -7.62 -2.89
N VAL A 189 -1.34 -6.44 -2.76
CA VAL A 189 -1.69 -5.25 -3.56
C VAL A 189 -1.48 -5.51 -5.05
N VAL A 190 -0.32 -6.05 -5.44
CA VAL A 190 -0.02 -6.37 -6.84
C VAL A 190 -1.02 -7.37 -7.40
N ILE A 191 -1.35 -8.43 -6.65
CA ILE A 191 -2.33 -9.44 -7.07
C ILE A 191 -3.72 -8.80 -7.25
N ILE A 192 -4.19 -7.99 -6.29
CA ILE A 192 -5.50 -7.33 -6.39
C ILE A 192 -5.56 -6.42 -7.62
N ILE A 193 -4.54 -5.59 -7.84
CA ILE A 193 -4.51 -4.70 -9.02
C ILE A 193 -4.46 -5.52 -10.31
N ALA A 194 -3.66 -6.59 -10.35
CA ALA A 194 -3.58 -7.47 -11.51
C ALA A 194 -4.91 -8.19 -11.81
N ILE A 195 -5.64 -8.65 -10.79
CA ILE A 195 -6.96 -9.27 -10.95
C ILE A 195 -7.97 -8.24 -11.45
N ILE A 196 -7.97 -7.01 -10.94
CA ILE A 196 -8.94 -5.99 -11.38
C ILE A 196 -8.66 -5.58 -12.83
N ILE A 197 -7.39 -5.35 -13.19
CA ILE A 197 -7.01 -4.94 -14.54
C ILE A 197 -7.16 -6.11 -15.54
N GLY A 198 -6.69 -7.30 -15.18
CA GLY A 198 -6.81 -8.50 -16.03
C GLY A 198 -8.24 -9.03 -16.14
N GLY A 199 -9.02 -8.91 -15.06
CA GLY A 199 -10.44 -9.22 -15.04
C GLY A 199 -11.24 -8.30 -15.95
N ALA A 200 -10.88 -7.02 -16.09
CA ALA A 200 -11.53 -6.14 -17.07
C ALA A 200 -11.27 -6.56 -18.53
N ASP A 201 -10.17 -7.27 -18.82
CA ASP A 201 -9.86 -7.80 -20.16
C ASP A 201 -10.54 -9.16 -20.45
N SER A 202 -10.99 -9.91 -19.42
CA SER A 202 -11.53 -11.28 -19.57
C SER A 202 -12.94 -11.50 -19.01
N LEU A 203 -13.44 -10.58 -18.19
CA LEU A 203 -14.76 -10.61 -17.57
C LEU A 203 -15.51 -9.37 -18.04
N ASP A 204 -16.28 -9.53 -19.10
CA ASP A 204 -17.49 -8.75 -19.40
C ASP A 204 -18.55 -9.05 -18.31
N LEU A 205 -18.16 -8.90 -17.04
CA LEU A 205 -19.06 -8.91 -15.91
C LEU A 205 -19.50 -7.47 -15.73
N ASP A 206 -20.74 -7.20 -16.13
CA ASP A 206 -21.55 -6.03 -15.79
C ASP A 206 -21.71 -5.91 -14.25
N VAL A 207 -20.61 -5.64 -13.56
CA VAL A 207 -20.65 -4.89 -12.33
C VAL A 207 -20.68 -3.44 -12.79
N PRO A 208 -21.74 -2.66 -12.52
CA PRO A 208 -21.78 -1.26 -12.89
C PRO A 208 -20.68 -0.53 -12.12
N VAL A 209 -19.50 -0.45 -12.73
CA VAL A 209 -18.48 0.51 -12.37
C VAL A 209 -19.11 1.85 -12.74
N ASN A 210 -19.73 2.50 -11.76
CA ASN A 210 -20.27 3.84 -11.86
C ASN A 210 -19.10 4.85 -12.02
N GLY A 211 -18.43 4.76 -13.15
CA GLY A 211 -17.54 5.73 -13.72
C GLY A 211 -18.02 5.95 -15.14
N GLU A 212 -18.99 6.86 -15.30
CA GLU A 212 -19.41 7.34 -16.62
C GLU A 212 -18.23 8.02 -17.31
N GLY A 213 -17.41 7.23 -18.00
CA GLY A 213 -16.45 7.65 -19.00
C GLY A 213 -16.95 7.31 -20.40
N LYS A 214 -18.21 7.63 -20.74
CA LYS A 214 -18.73 7.49 -22.11
C LYS A 214 -19.00 8.86 -22.73
N LYS A 215 -18.00 9.40 -23.41
CA LYS A 215 -18.21 10.16 -24.67
C LYS A 215 -17.24 9.66 -25.73
N LYS A 216 -17.69 8.66 -26.50
CA LYS A 216 -17.15 8.35 -27.83
C LYS A 216 -17.26 9.62 -28.68
N LYS A 217 -16.13 10.23 -29.05
CA LYS A 217 -16.11 11.17 -30.18
C LYS A 217 -16.41 10.36 -31.45
N LYS A 218 -17.58 10.59 -32.05
CA LYS A 218 -17.87 10.17 -33.42
C LYS A 218 -16.86 10.85 -34.34
N ASN A 219 -16.02 10.05 -35.01
CA ASN A 219 -15.37 10.50 -36.23
C ASN A 219 -16.45 10.67 -37.29
N VAL A 220 -16.72 11.91 -37.67
CA VAL A 220 -17.40 12.22 -38.92
C VAL A 220 -16.30 12.28 -39.98
N GLN A 221 -16.20 11.25 -40.81
CA GLN A 221 -15.48 11.33 -42.08
C GLN A 221 -16.28 12.25 -43.01
N LYS A 222 -15.59 13.23 -43.60
CA LYS A 222 -16.01 13.90 -44.84
C LYS A 222 -15.34 13.20 -46.01
#